data_AF-A0A7X2RTN2-F1
#
_entry.id   AF-A0A7X2RTN2-F1
#
_cell.length_a   1.000
_cell.length_b   1.000
_cell.length_c   1.000
_cell.angle_alpha   90.00
_cell.angle_beta   90.00
_cell.angle_gamma   90.00
#
_symmetry.space_group_name_H-M   'P 1'
#
loop_
_entity.id
_entity.type
_entity.pdbx_description
1 polymer ?
#
loop_
_entity_poly.entity_id
_entity_poly.type
_entity_poly.pdbx_seq_one_letter_code
_entity_poly.pdbx_strand_id
1 'polypeptide(L)'
;MSQPSLSQARSRFTTSSIRWGFMWALWCAVLWGAWYVPGSAVWFEAPYVDLKYDTNAELLLAAAVLTTFNAVAVLFFLFVWNGVLGKWGEYVRTIKQMRYISKWFFIGAIFGGPMAIFGSYLAIGYIGGAFAAISSLMYPIIGATLARLWYQEKITRRAAVGIFIILAGGVTVYAPGIIAEITGTGDTGWLGYLGGAMAAIGWGVEGAIAGRGLDVADPDVGITVRFTAEVLYWVALILPAIYLFTDQPVVELVVATFNWAAIGWLTLAGVTFAFCYVSWYKSFPLIGVGRGQAIAALYGLFAVIFLAVFTLKLPEWNFLAGLVLFVAGGFVMFTESNEVLEVVRAVSTDRKKPGTAVDAVNS
;
A
#
# COMPACT_ATOMS: atom_id res chain seq x y z
N MET A 1 38.87 -19.82 -18.31
CA MET A 1 37.97 -19.49 -17.18
C MET A 1 37.03 -20.67 -16.99
N SER A 2 37.11 -21.38 -15.86
CA SER A 2 36.21 -22.50 -15.55
C SER A 2 34.79 -21.97 -15.35
N GLN A 3 33.82 -22.50 -16.09
CA GLN A 3 32.40 -22.20 -15.91
C GLN A 3 32.01 -22.51 -14.45
N PRO A 4 31.32 -21.59 -13.74
CA PRO A 4 30.90 -21.83 -12.36
C PRO A 4 29.97 -23.05 -12.30
N SER A 5 30.06 -23.83 -11.22
CA SER A 5 29.13 -24.95 -11.04
C SER A 5 27.69 -24.44 -10.95
N LEU A 6 26.71 -25.27 -11.33
CA LEU A 6 25.29 -24.92 -11.24
C LEU A 6 24.89 -24.45 -9.82
N SER A 7 25.49 -25.04 -8.78
CA SER A 7 25.28 -24.64 -7.38
C SER A 7 25.81 -23.24 -7.09
N GLN A 8 27.00 -22.89 -7.59
CA GLN A 8 27.58 -21.57 -7.46
C GLN A 8 26.78 -20.51 -8.23
N ALA A 9 26.30 -20.84 -9.44
CA ALA A 9 25.47 -19.95 -10.25
C ALA A 9 24.12 -19.66 -9.55
N ARG A 10 23.46 -20.70 -9.01
CA ARG A 10 22.21 -20.54 -8.24
C ARG A 10 22.40 -19.70 -6.98
N SER A 11 23.45 -19.98 -6.19
CA SER A 11 23.75 -19.21 -4.98
C SER A 11 24.01 -17.72 -5.29
N ARG A 12 24.77 -17.42 -6.36
CA ARG A 12 25.02 -16.04 -6.82
C ARG A 12 23.73 -15.35 -7.26
N PHE A 13 22.89 -16.02 -8.04
CA PHE A 13 21.60 -15.49 -8.47
C PHE A 13 20.71 -15.17 -7.27
N THR A 14 20.54 -16.10 -6.34
CA THR A 14 19.73 -15.89 -5.13
C THR A 14 20.24 -14.72 -4.30
N THR A 15 21.56 -14.63 -4.08
CA THR A 15 22.16 -13.52 -3.33
C THR A 15 21.90 -12.17 -4.03
N SER A 16 22.03 -12.13 -5.35
CA SER A 16 21.75 -10.93 -6.15
C SER A 16 20.28 -10.54 -6.07
N SER A 17 19.36 -11.49 -6.26
CA SER A 17 17.92 -11.26 -6.21
C SER A 17 17.47 -10.72 -4.86
N ILE A 18 17.99 -11.27 -3.76
CA ILE A 18 17.69 -10.78 -2.41
C ILE A 18 18.18 -9.34 -2.23
N ARG A 19 19.42 -9.03 -2.64
CA ARG A 19 19.96 -7.66 -2.55
C ARG A 19 19.10 -6.67 -3.31
N TRP A 20 18.72 -6.98 -4.55
CA TRP A 20 17.83 -6.15 -5.34
C TRP A 20 16.45 -6.00 -4.70
N GLY A 21 15.89 -7.07 -4.14
CA GLY A 21 14.59 -7.00 -3.47
C GLY A 21 14.59 -6.04 -2.28
N PHE A 22 15.64 -6.07 -1.45
CA PHE A 22 15.79 -5.11 -0.35
C PHE A 22 16.02 -3.68 -0.85
N MET A 23 16.81 -3.48 -1.92
CA MET A 23 16.99 -2.16 -2.53
C MET A 23 15.67 -1.58 -3.04
N TRP A 24 14.87 -2.39 -3.75
CA TRP A 24 13.54 -1.98 -4.21
C TRP A 24 12.61 -1.64 -3.04
N ALA A 25 12.59 -2.44 -1.98
CA ALA A 25 11.77 -2.15 -0.82
C ALA A 25 12.21 -0.85 -0.09
N LEU A 26 13.51 -0.56 -0.04
CA LEU A 26 14.02 0.69 0.52
C LEU A 26 13.67 1.91 -0.35
N TRP A 27 13.78 1.79 -1.67
CA TRP A 27 13.32 2.85 -2.59
C TRP A 27 11.82 3.10 -2.46
N CYS A 28 11.04 2.04 -2.30
CA CYS A 28 9.62 2.16 -1.95
C CYS A 28 9.44 2.98 -0.68
N ALA A 29 10.15 2.66 0.42
CA ALA A 29 10.04 3.40 1.68
C ALA A 29 10.32 4.90 1.51
N VAL A 30 11.41 5.26 0.83
CA VAL A 30 11.80 6.66 0.60
C VAL A 30 10.71 7.39 -0.20
N LEU A 31 10.30 6.83 -1.33
CA LEU A 31 9.38 7.52 -2.24
C LEU A 31 7.95 7.55 -1.71
N TRP A 32 7.53 6.51 -0.99
CA TRP A 32 6.25 6.55 -0.29
C TRP A 32 6.25 7.64 0.78
N GLY A 33 7.34 7.79 1.54
CA GLY A 33 7.47 8.89 2.47
C GLY A 33 7.39 10.24 1.77
N ALA A 34 8.04 10.37 0.60
CA ALA A 34 8.02 11.58 -0.20
C ALA A 34 6.63 11.93 -0.73
N TRP A 35 5.78 10.93 -1.05
CA TRP A 35 4.41 11.16 -1.54
C TRP A 35 3.53 11.95 -0.56
N TYR A 36 3.75 11.81 0.75
CA TYR A 36 2.98 12.57 1.74
C TYR A 36 3.20 14.08 1.65
N VAL A 37 4.31 14.55 1.07
CA VAL A 37 4.56 15.99 0.86
C VAL A 37 3.60 16.58 -0.17
N PRO A 38 3.62 16.20 -1.47
CA PRO A 38 2.66 16.70 -2.45
C PRO A 38 1.21 16.28 -2.12
N GLY A 39 1.02 15.10 -1.52
CA GLY A 39 -0.28 14.64 -1.06
C GLY A 39 -0.89 15.49 0.06
N SER A 40 -0.06 16.14 0.89
CA SER A 40 -0.50 17.12 1.89
C SER A 40 -0.57 18.54 1.31
N ALA A 41 0.41 18.92 0.49
CA ALA A 41 0.51 20.27 -0.07
C ALA A 41 -0.72 20.66 -0.90
N VAL A 42 -1.31 19.72 -1.65
CA VAL A 42 -2.49 19.96 -2.48
C VAL A 42 -3.72 20.45 -1.67
N TRP A 43 -3.82 20.12 -0.39
CA TRP A 43 -4.90 20.60 0.49
C TRP A 43 -4.79 22.09 0.81
N PHE A 44 -3.60 22.67 0.66
CA PHE A 44 -3.34 24.09 0.91
C PHE A 44 -3.43 24.94 -0.35
N GLU A 45 -3.89 24.36 -1.47
CA GLU A 45 -4.06 25.04 -2.75
C GLU A 45 -5.53 25.15 -3.13
N ALA A 46 -5.85 26.16 -3.94
CA ALA A 46 -7.18 26.27 -4.52
C ALA A 46 -7.48 25.04 -5.43
N PRO A 47 -8.72 24.51 -5.43
CA PRO A 47 -9.89 25.00 -4.70
C PRO A 47 -9.98 24.51 -3.25
N TYR A 48 -9.13 23.57 -2.82
CA TYR A 48 -9.27 22.85 -1.55
C TYR A 48 -9.14 23.76 -0.32
N VAL A 49 -8.18 24.68 -0.34
CA VAL A 49 -7.99 25.65 0.75
C VAL A 49 -9.16 26.63 0.92
N ASP A 50 -9.93 26.84 -0.15
CA ASP A 50 -11.07 27.77 -0.19
C ASP A 50 -12.40 27.09 0.20
N LEU A 51 -12.41 25.76 0.32
CA LEU A 51 -13.58 25.03 0.80
C LEU A 51 -13.76 25.27 2.30
N LYS A 52 -15.00 25.56 2.70
CA LYS A 52 -15.32 25.83 4.11
C LYS A 52 -15.29 24.58 4.98
N TYR A 53 -15.54 23.42 4.39
CA TYR A 53 -15.64 22.13 5.09
C TYR A 53 -16.68 22.19 6.22
N ASP A 54 -17.78 22.90 5.99
CA ASP A 54 -18.88 23.06 6.96
C ASP A 54 -19.56 21.71 7.25
N THR A 55 -19.41 20.75 6.33
CA THR A 55 -19.91 19.38 6.50
C THR A 55 -18.86 18.34 6.14
N ASN A 56 -18.99 17.15 6.74
CA ASN A 56 -18.15 16.00 6.39
C ASN A 56 -18.28 15.58 4.92
N ALA A 57 -19.40 15.89 4.26
CA ALA A 57 -19.64 15.51 2.88
C ALA A 57 -18.69 16.24 1.91
N GLU A 58 -18.39 17.51 2.17
CA GLU A 58 -17.47 18.32 1.35
C GLU A 58 -16.04 17.78 1.43
N LEU A 59 -15.58 17.41 2.62
CA LEU A 59 -14.24 16.85 2.81
C LEU A 59 -14.13 15.44 2.23
N LEU A 60 -15.16 14.60 2.41
CA LEU A 60 -15.25 13.28 1.77
C LEU A 60 -15.18 13.41 0.25
N LEU A 61 -15.89 14.38 -0.34
CA LEU A 61 -15.84 14.67 -1.77
C LEU A 61 -14.43 15.14 -2.18
N ALA A 62 -13.84 16.08 -1.45
CA ALA A 62 -12.50 16.58 -1.73
C ALA A 62 -11.46 15.45 -1.72
N ALA A 63 -11.48 14.60 -0.70
CA ALA A 63 -10.63 13.41 -0.62
C ALA A 63 -10.88 12.44 -1.79
N ALA A 64 -12.13 12.22 -2.19
CA ALA A 64 -12.49 11.36 -3.32
C ALA A 64 -11.94 11.90 -4.65
N VAL A 65 -12.09 13.20 -4.88
CA VAL A 65 -11.55 13.88 -6.07
C VAL A 65 -10.02 13.82 -6.07
N LEU A 66 -9.35 14.19 -4.96
CA LEU A 66 -7.90 14.10 -4.83
C LEU A 66 -7.36 12.69 -5.08
N THR A 67 -8.03 11.67 -4.51
CA THR A 67 -7.68 10.26 -4.71
C THR A 67 -7.80 9.89 -6.18
N THR A 68 -8.87 10.33 -6.86
CA THR A 68 -9.10 10.06 -8.28
C THR A 68 -7.99 10.67 -9.14
N PHE A 69 -7.65 11.94 -8.93
CA PHE A 69 -6.58 12.59 -9.68
C PHE A 69 -5.22 11.95 -9.40
N ASN A 70 -4.93 11.59 -8.16
CA ASN A 70 -3.72 10.85 -7.81
C ASN A 70 -3.68 9.50 -8.56
N ALA A 71 -4.76 8.73 -8.56
CA ALA A 71 -4.83 7.46 -9.27
C ALA A 71 -4.60 7.62 -10.78
N VAL A 72 -5.19 8.64 -11.41
CA VAL A 72 -4.99 8.96 -12.83
C VAL A 72 -3.54 9.34 -13.12
N ALA A 73 -2.95 10.23 -12.29
CA ALA A 73 -1.56 10.65 -12.45
C ALA A 73 -0.60 9.46 -12.29
N VAL A 74 -0.81 8.61 -11.29
CA VAL A 74 -0.02 7.39 -11.09
C VAL A 74 -0.12 6.47 -12.30
N LEU A 75 -1.35 6.18 -12.77
CA LEU A 75 -1.55 5.30 -13.91
C LEU A 75 -0.86 5.83 -15.17
N PHE A 76 -0.91 7.14 -15.41
CA PHE A 76 -0.19 7.78 -16.50
C PHE A 76 1.31 7.50 -16.44
N PHE A 77 1.95 7.72 -15.28
CA PHE A 77 3.39 7.44 -15.13
C PHE A 77 3.73 5.95 -15.22
N LEU A 78 2.84 5.06 -14.78
CA LEU A 78 3.00 3.62 -14.96
C LEU A 78 2.91 3.19 -16.43
N PHE A 79 2.06 3.85 -17.22
CA PHE A 79 2.03 3.65 -18.67
C PHE A 79 3.30 4.14 -19.34
N VAL A 80 3.84 5.29 -18.93
CA VAL A 80 5.14 5.77 -19.41
C VAL A 80 6.24 4.76 -19.05
N TRP A 81 6.27 4.28 -17.80
CA TRP A 81 7.21 3.26 -17.32
C TRP A 81 7.16 1.98 -18.16
N ASN A 82 5.97 1.41 -18.37
CA ASN A 82 5.81 0.21 -19.19
C ASN A 82 6.11 0.46 -20.67
N GLY A 83 5.88 1.67 -21.17
CA GLY A 83 6.26 2.06 -22.52
C GLY A 83 7.76 2.08 -22.72
N VAL A 84 8.50 2.69 -21.80
CA VAL A 84 9.97 2.70 -21.82
C VAL A 84 10.54 1.28 -21.70
N LEU A 85 9.92 0.41 -20.91
CA LEU A 85 10.32 -0.99 -20.77
C LEU A 85 9.88 -1.88 -21.95
N GLY A 86 9.11 -1.37 -22.93
CA GLY A 86 8.60 -2.16 -24.04
C GLY A 86 7.56 -3.22 -23.67
N LYS A 87 6.86 -3.04 -22.53
CA LYS A 87 5.95 -4.03 -21.93
C LYS A 87 4.48 -3.86 -22.30
N TRP A 88 4.14 -3.03 -23.29
CA TRP A 88 2.75 -2.81 -23.71
C TRP A 88 2.03 -4.09 -24.17
N GLY A 89 2.72 -4.98 -24.90
CA GLY A 89 2.15 -6.25 -25.33
C GLY A 89 1.80 -7.16 -24.16
N GLU A 90 2.67 -7.19 -23.15
CA GLU A 90 2.44 -7.93 -21.90
C GLU A 90 1.30 -7.34 -21.10
N TYR A 91 1.18 -6.00 -21.02
CA TYR A 91 0.03 -5.34 -20.39
C TYR A 91 -1.30 -5.78 -21.00
N VAL A 92 -1.41 -5.75 -22.33
CA VAL A 92 -2.64 -6.18 -23.03
C VAL A 92 -2.91 -7.66 -22.79
N ARG A 93 -1.87 -8.49 -22.75
CA ARG A 93 -2.00 -9.93 -22.45
C ARG A 93 -2.51 -10.14 -21.03
N THR A 94 -1.93 -9.47 -20.04
CA THR A 94 -2.28 -9.62 -18.63
C THR A 94 -3.67 -9.09 -18.32
N ILE A 95 -4.08 -7.94 -18.86
CA ILE A 95 -5.42 -7.38 -18.58
C ILE A 95 -6.55 -8.22 -19.20
N LYS A 96 -6.28 -8.91 -20.32
CA LYS A 96 -7.24 -9.85 -20.93
C LYS A 96 -7.43 -11.13 -20.12
N GLN A 97 -6.47 -11.50 -19.27
CA GLN A 97 -6.50 -12.72 -18.46
C GLN A 97 -7.23 -12.51 -17.12
N MET A 98 -8.44 -11.94 -17.17
CA MET A 98 -9.25 -11.59 -16.00
C MET A 98 -9.46 -12.77 -15.05
N ARG A 99 -9.80 -13.95 -15.60
CA ARG A 99 -10.14 -15.15 -14.83
C ARG A 99 -9.01 -15.66 -13.95
N TYR A 100 -7.76 -15.53 -14.41
CA TYR A 100 -6.60 -16.19 -13.80
C TYR A 100 -5.67 -15.20 -13.11
N ILE A 101 -5.45 -14.03 -13.73
CA ILE A 101 -4.43 -13.08 -13.29
C ILE A 101 -5.07 -11.77 -12.83
N SER A 102 -5.78 -11.06 -13.72
CA SER A 102 -6.18 -9.67 -13.46
C SER A 102 -7.18 -9.54 -12.32
N LYS A 103 -7.98 -10.57 -12.02
CA LYS A 103 -8.87 -10.56 -10.84
C LYS A 103 -8.16 -10.21 -9.54
N TRP A 104 -6.91 -10.67 -9.35
CA TRP A 104 -6.17 -10.39 -8.12
C TRP A 104 -5.80 -8.92 -8.05
N PHE A 105 -5.38 -8.33 -9.17
CA PHE A 105 -5.06 -6.90 -9.25
C PHE A 105 -6.31 -6.02 -9.12
N PHE A 106 -7.45 -6.44 -9.67
CA PHE A 106 -8.74 -5.74 -9.53
C PHE A 106 -9.26 -5.77 -8.10
N ILE A 107 -9.24 -6.93 -7.43
CA ILE A 107 -9.60 -7.01 -6.01
C ILE A 107 -8.62 -6.19 -5.17
N GLY A 108 -7.32 -6.31 -5.44
CA GLY A 108 -6.29 -5.52 -4.77
C GLY A 108 -6.50 -4.01 -4.93
N ALA A 109 -6.97 -3.56 -6.10
CA ALA A 109 -7.25 -2.15 -6.37
C ALA A 109 -8.34 -1.56 -5.47
N ILE A 110 -9.31 -2.35 -4.99
CA ILE A 110 -10.33 -1.90 -4.03
C ILE A 110 -9.68 -1.53 -2.69
N PHE A 111 -8.78 -2.39 -2.21
CA PHE A 111 -8.08 -2.19 -0.95
C PHE A 111 -6.99 -1.12 -1.06
N GLY A 112 -6.31 -1.04 -2.20
CA GLY A 112 -5.28 -0.05 -2.42
C GLY A 112 -5.84 1.36 -2.69
N GLY A 113 -6.83 1.51 -3.56
CA GLY A 113 -7.37 2.81 -3.94
C GLY A 113 -8.46 3.33 -3.00
N PRO A 114 -9.71 2.82 -3.13
CA PRO A 114 -10.85 3.23 -2.31
C PRO A 114 -10.68 3.06 -0.80
N MET A 115 -9.87 2.11 -0.33
CA MET A 115 -9.56 2.02 1.09
C MET A 115 -8.29 2.77 1.45
N ALA A 116 -7.13 2.39 0.88
CA ALA A 116 -5.89 2.88 1.43
C ALA A 116 -5.57 4.34 1.06
N ILE A 117 -5.48 4.65 -0.23
CA ILE A 117 -5.12 5.99 -0.71
C ILE A 117 -6.20 7.00 -0.33
N PHE A 118 -7.48 6.64 -0.47
CA PHE A 118 -8.59 7.49 0.00
C PHE A 118 -8.57 7.69 1.51
N GLY A 119 -8.34 6.62 2.28
CA GLY A 119 -8.17 6.72 3.73
C GLY A 119 -7.01 7.62 4.13
N SER A 120 -5.90 7.58 3.40
CA SER A 120 -4.78 8.50 3.60
C SER A 120 -5.18 9.95 3.30
N TYR A 121 -5.89 10.22 2.19
CA TYR A 121 -6.38 11.57 1.91
C TYR A 121 -7.36 12.06 2.97
N LEU A 122 -8.26 11.22 3.49
CA LEU A 122 -9.12 11.57 4.62
C LEU A 122 -8.32 11.90 5.88
N ALA A 123 -7.33 11.08 6.23
CA ALA A 123 -6.48 11.32 7.38
C ALA A 123 -5.66 12.61 7.23
N ILE A 124 -5.17 12.91 6.01
CA ILE A 124 -4.47 14.15 5.70
C ILE A 124 -5.41 15.35 5.88
N GLY A 125 -6.62 15.29 5.31
CA GLY A 125 -7.56 16.41 5.32
C GLY A 125 -8.11 16.72 6.71
N TYR A 126 -8.42 15.69 7.53
CA TYR A 126 -9.01 15.89 8.86
C TYR A 126 -7.99 16.13 9.99
N ILE A 127 -6.82 15.49 9.94
CA ILE A 127 -5.85 15.51 11.05
C ILE A 127 -4.49 16.02 10.60
N GLY A 128 -4.02 15.55 9.44
CA GLY A 128 -2.77 16.01 8.84
C GLY A 128 -1.88 14.88 8.33
N GLY A 129 -0.93 15.25 7.47
CA GLY A 129 -0.06 14.29 6.78
C GLY A 129 0.80 13.42 7.67
N ALA A 130 1.27 13.96 8.82
CA ALA A 130 2.09 13.17 9.74
C ALA A 130 1.28 12.05 10.39
N PHE A 131 0.06 12.35 10.85
CA PHE A 131 -0.87 11.34 11.36
C PHE A 131 -1.20 10.32 10.27
N ALA A 132 -1.56 10.77 9.07
CA ALA A 132 -1.88 9.87 7.97
C ALA A 132 -0.76 8.87 7.67
N ALA A 133 0.50 9.33 7.62
CA ALA A 133 1.65 8.48 7.37
C ALA A 133 1.96 7.47 8.48
N ILE A 134 1.80 7.88 9.74
CA ILE A 134 2.16 7.05 10.89
C ILE A 134 1.05 6.05 11.20
N SER A 135 -0.21 6.50 11.17
CA SER A 135 -1.39 5.71 11.53
C SER A 135 -1.57 4.47 10.64
N SER A 136 -1.15 4.56 9.38
CA SER A 136 -1.21 3.46 8.43
C SER A 136 -0.16 2.38 8.67
N LEU A 137 0.90 2.62 9.46
CA LEU A 137 1.98 1.66 9.75
C LEU A 137 1.54 0.43 10.55
N MET A 138 0.26 0.34 10.91
CA MET A 138 -0.36 -0.86 11.47
C MET A 138 -0.62 -1.95 10.41
N TYR A 139 -0.47 -1.64 9.12
CA TYR A 139 -0.71 -2.59 8.03
C TYR A 139 0.07 -3.92 8.12
N PRO A 140 1.27 -4.04 8.73
CA PRO A 140 1.94 -5.32 8.87
C PRO A 140 1.17 -6.31 9.75
N ILE A 141 0.40 -5.85 10.76
CA ILE A 141 -0.50 -6.70 11.56
C ILE A 141 -1.52 -7.38 10.64
N ILE A 142 -2.11 -6.59 9.74
CA ILE A 142 -3.10 -7.06 8.78
C ILE A 142 -2.46 -8.07 7.83
N GLY A 143 -1.25 -7.77 7.33
CA GLY A 143 -0.45 -8.68 6.50
C GLY A 143 -0.20 -10.04 7.15
N ALA A 144 0.28 -10.09 8.40
CA ALA A 144 0.47 -11.36 9.10
C ALA A 144 -0.82 -12.10 9.42
N THR A 145 -1.88 -11.36 9.73
CA THR A 145 -3.19 -11.97 10.01
C THR A 145 -3.69 -12.69 8.76
N LEU A 146 -3.59 -12.06 7.60
CA LEU A 146 -3.94 -12.68 6.31
C LEU A 146 -3.00 -13.82 5.95
N ALA A 147 -1.70 -13.71 6.21
CA ALA A 147 -0.76 -14.81 5.98
C ALA A 147 -1.15 -16.06 6.78
N ARG A 148 -1.50 -15.90 8.06
CA ARG A 148 -2.05 -16.98 8.89
C ARG A 148 -3.34 -17.56 8.32
N LEU A 149 -4.29 -16.72 7.88
CA LEU A 149 -5.58 -17.18 7.39
C LEU A 149 -5.47 -17.91 6.04
N TRP A 150 -4.70 -17.37 5.10
CA TRP A 150 -4.59 -17.89 3.74
C TRP A 150 -3.58 -19.00 3.56
N TYR A 151 -2.45 -18.91 4.24
CA TYR A 151 -1.35 -19.87 4.08
C TYR A 151 -1.26 -20.83 5.27
N GLN A 152 -2.13 -20.68 6.28
CA GLN A 152 -2.13 -21.49 7.50
C GLN A 152 -0.79 -21.46 8.23
N GLU A 153 -0.02 -20.38 8.04
CA GLU A 153 1.25 -20.15 8.69
C GLU A 153 1.05 -19.92 10.20
N LYS A 154 1.90 -20.54 11.01
CA LYS A 154 1.88 -20.34 12.46
C LYS A 154 2.54 -19.00 12.78
N ILE A 155 1.83 -18.15 13.55
CA ILE A 155 2.44 -16.93 14.10
C ILE A 155 3.48 -17.35 15.14
N THR A 156 4.75 -17.05 14.87
CA THR A 156 5.84 -17.34 15.79
C THR A 156 5.75 -16.45 17.03
N ARG A 157 6.39 -16.86 18.13
CA ARG A 157 6.40 -16.05 19.37
C ARG A 157 6.99 -14.66 19.14
N ARG A 158 7.99 -14.53 18.24
CA ARG A 158 8.58 -13.24 17.86
C ARG A 158 7.61 -12.38 17.04
N ALA A 159 6.95 -12.96 16.04
CA ALA A 159 5.91 -12.27 15.29
C ALA A 159 4.78 -11.77 16.21
N ALA A 160 4.37 -12.56 17.20
CA ALA A 160 3.39 -12.15 18.21
C ALA A 160 3.87 -10.96 19.06
N VAL A 161 5.15 -10.96 19.49
CA VAL A 161 5.75 -9.82 20.21
C VAL A 161 5.79 -8.57 19.32
N GLY A 162 6.19 -8.71 18.05
CA GLY A 162 6.18 -7.61 17.09
C GLY A 162 4.78 -7.01 16.91
N ILE A 163 3.76 -7.85 16.76
CA ILE A 163 2.35 -7.42 16.69
C ILE A 163 1.95 -6.65 17.95
N PHE A 164 2.33 -7.12 19.15
CA PHE A 164 2.03 -6.42 20.39
C PHE A 164 2.67 -5.03 20.46
N ILE A 165 3.92 -4.89 20.02
CA ILE A 165 4.62 -3.60 19.96
C ILE A 165 3.92 -2.66 18.97
N ILE A 166 3.52 -3.15 17.79
CA ILE A 166 2.78 -2.34 16.81
C ILE A 166 1.42 -1.92 17.39
N LEU A 167 0.70 -2.81 18.09
CA LEU A 167 -0.56 -2.44 18.75
C LEU A 167 -0.37 -1.34 19.80
N ALA A 168 0.69 -1.42 20.61
CA ALA A 168 1.04 -0.36 21.55
C ALA A 168 1.30 0.98 20.83
N GLY A 169 2.02 0.96 19.70
CA GLY A 169 2.19 2.12 18.84
C GLY A 169 0.87 2.69 18.32
N GLY A 170 -0.06 1.84 17.91
CA GLY A 170 -1.42 2.23 17.51
C GLY A 170 -2.16 2.95 18.63
N VAL A 171 -2.12 2.42 19.85
CA VAL A 171 -2.71 3.08 21.02
C VAL A 171 -2.06 4.46 21.25
N THR A 172 -0.73 4.55 21.18
CA THR A 172 -0.02 5.83 21.35
C THR A 172 -0.45 6.89 20.34
N VAL A 173 -0.67 6.49 19.07
CA VAL A 173 -1.01 7.42 17.98
C VAL A 173 -2.48 7.83 18.03
N TYR A 174 -3.39 6.89 18.28
CA TYR A 174 -4.83 7.12 18.17
C TYR A 174 -5.48 7.58 19.48
N ALA A 175 -4.99 7.14 20.65
CA ALA A 175 -5.69 7.37 21.92
C ALA A 175 -5.86 8.86 22.26
N PRO A 176 -4.85 9.75 22.14
CA PRO A 176 -5.03 11.17 22.46
C PRO A 176 -6.16 11.82 21.67
N GLY A 177 -6.21 11.52 20.37
CA GLY A 177 -7.23 12.02 19.45
C GLY A 177 -8.63 11.50 19.73
N ILE A 178 -8.76 10.19 19.91
CA ILE A 178 -10.05 9.55 20.23
C ILE A 178 -10.58 10.04 21.58
N ILE A 179 -9.71 10.23 22.57
CA ILE A 179 -10.12 10.77 23.88
C ILE A 179 -10.65 12.19 23.71
N ALA A 180 -9.94 13.05 22.96
CA ALA A 180 -10.38 14.43 22.73
C ALA A 180 -11.76 14.52 22.05
N GLU A 181 -12.04 13.66 21.08
CA GLU A 181 -13.37 13.54 20.45
C GLU A 181 -14.45 13.13 21.45
N ILE A 182 -14.19 12.10 22.27
CA ILE A 182 -15.15 11.61 23.26
C ILE A 182 -15.43 12.67 24.34
N THR A 183 -14.41 13.45 24.72
CA THR A 183 -14.55 14.50 25.74
C THR A 183 -15.14 15.81 25.19
N GLY A 184 -15.48 15.86 23.89
CA GLY A 184 -16.05 17.05 23.26
C GLY A 184 -15.07 18.21 23.13
N THR A 185 -13.77 17.93 23.20
CA THR A 185 -12.69 18.92 23.07
C THR A 185 -11.97 18.83 21.72
N GLY A 186 -12.42 17.93 20.83
CA GLY A 186 -11.89 17.74 19.49
C GLY A 186 -12.78 18.34 18.40
N ASP A 187 -12.18 18.64 17.25
CA ASP A 187 -12.84 19.22 16.07
C ASP A 187 -13.44 18.12 15.17
N THR A 188 -14.40 17.31 15.66
CA THR A 188 -15.18 16.32 14.86
C THR A 188 -14.39 15.56 13.77
N GLY A 189 -13.15 15.13 14.08
CA GLY A 189 -12.16 14.59 13.15
C GLY A 189 -12.16 13.06 13.06
N TRP A 190 -13.23 12.40 13.51
CA TRP A 190 -13.29 10.93 13.60
C TRP A 190 -13.10 10.21 12.25
N LEU A 191 -13.51 10.86 11.15
CA LEU A 191 -13.29 10.37 9.79
C LEU A 191 -11.81 10.34 9.39
N GLY A 192 -10.98 11.21 9.97
CA GLY A 192 -9.52 11.15 9.84
C GLY A 192 -8.94 9.90 10.49
N TYR A 193 -9.37 9.59 11.71
CA TYR A 193 -8.96 8.35 12.41
C TYR A 193 -9.44 7.10 11.65
N LEU A 194 -10.68 7.12 11.14
CA LEU A 194 -11.17 6.07 10.26
C LEU A 194 -10.29 5.94 9.01
N GLY A 195 -9.91 7.07 8.38
CA GLY A 195 -9.04 7.12 7.22
C GLY A 195 -7.68 6.45 7.46
N GLY A 196 -7.05 6.71 8.61
CA GLY A 196 -5.82 6.04 9.02
C GLY A 196 -5.97 4.51 9.15
N ALA A 197 -7.10 4.06 9.72
CA ALA A 197 -7.40 2.64 9.84
C ALA A 197 -7.68 1.99 8.47
N MET A 198 -8.39 2.70 7.58
CA MET A 198 -8.63 2.28 6.20
C MET A 198 -7.31 2.14 5.43
N ALA A 199 -6.36 3.06 5.63
CA ALA A 199 -5.00 2.98 5.08
C ALA A 199 -4.24 1.73 5.55
N ALA A 200 -4.24 1.47 6.85
CA ALA A 200 -3.61 0.28 7.41
C ALA A 200 -4.22 -1.03 6.86
N ILE A 201 -5.55 -1.13 6.86
CA ILE A 201 -6.25 -2.33 6.38
C ILE A 201 -6.04 -2.50 4.88
N GLY A 202 -6.22 -1.42 4.11
CA GLY A 202 -6.14 -1.42 2.66
C GLY A 202 -4.78 -1.89 2.15
N TRP A 203 -3.68 -1.28 2.59
CA TRP A 203 -2.34 -1.70 2.15
C TRP A 203 -1.91 -3.08 2.69
N GLY A 204 -2.36 -3.44 3.88
CA GLY A 204 -2.13 -4.76 4.46
C GLY A 204 -2.77 -5.86 3.61
N VAL A 205 -4.04 -5.69 3.24
CA VAL A 205 -4.78 -6.61 2.38
C VAL A 205 -4.24 -6.60 0.95
N GLU A 206 -4.01 -5.41 0.38
CA GLU A 206 -3.51 -5.26 -0.99
C GLU A 206 -2.20 -6.02 -1.18
N GLY A 207 -1.22 -5.87 -0.28
CA GLY A 207 0.07 -6.54 -0.43
C GLY A 207 -0.07 -8.06 -0.44
N ALA A 208 -0.94 -8.61 0.42
CA ALA A 208 -1.19 -10.06 0.48
C ALA A 208 -1.87 -10.58 -0.81
N ILE A 209 -2.81 -9.82 -1.39
CA ILE A 209 -3.46 -10.13 -2.66
C ILE A 209 -2.49 -9.99 -3.84
N ALA A 210 -1.71 -8.91 -3.87
CA ALA A 210 -0.72 -8.62 -4.91
C ALA A 210 0.31 -9.74 -5.00
N GLY A 211 0.76 -10.30 -3.87
CA GLY A 211 1.64 -11.46 -3.84
C GLY A 211 1.15 -12.65 -4.68
N ARG A 212 -0.16 -12.91 -4.69
CA ARG A 212 -0.79 -13.97 -5.51
C ARG A 212 -0.94 -13.62 -6.98
N GLY A 213 -1.07 -12.34 -7.32
CA GLY A 213 -1.08 -11.90 -8.73
C GLY A 213 0.32 -11.99 -9.33
N LEU A 214 1.32 -11.53 -8.59
CA LEU A 214 2.73 -11.49 -8.97
C LEU A 214 3.40 -12.86 -9.04
N ASP A 215 2.70 -13.88 -8.57
CA ASP A 215 3.03 -15.28 -8.74
C ASP A 215 3.19 -15.71 -10.20
N VAL A 216 2.37 -15.11 -11.06
CA VAL A 216 2.20 -15.51 -12.46
C VAL A 216 2.23 -14.31 -13.41
N ALA A 217 2.57 -13.13 -12.90
CA ALA A 217 2.55 -11.89 -13.66
C ALA A 217 3.84 -11.10 -13.45
N ASP A 218 4.26 -10.38 -14.49
CA ASP A 218 5.34 -9.41 -14.39
C ASP A 218 4.94 -8.26 -13.44
N PRO A 219 5.82 -7.83 -12.51
CA PRO A 219 5.47 -6.84 -11.52
C PRO A 219 5.17 -5.45 -12.07
N ASP A 220 5.83 -5.02 -13.16
CA ASP A 220 5.60 -3.71 -13.78
C ASP A 220 4.24 -3.66 -14.48
N VAL A 221 3.87 -4.78 -15.10
CA VAL A 221 2.55 -4.94 -15.74
C VAL A 221 1.46 -5.10 -14.68
N GLY A 222 1.69 -5.93 -13.66
CA GLY A 222 0.72 -6.20 -12.60
C GLY A 222 0.28 -4.95 -11.86
N ILE A 223 1.24 -4.08 -11.48
CA ILE A 223 0.92 -2.81 -10.83
C ILE A 223 0.11 -1.87 -11.73
N THR A 224 0.43 -1.85 -13.02
CA THR A 224 -0.28 -1.03 -14.00
C THR A 224 -1.72 -1.50 -14.18
N VAL A 225 -1.95 -2.82 -14.21
CA VAL A 225 -3.30 -3.40 -14.24
C VAL A 225 -4.07 -3.08 -12.95
N ARG A 226 -3.41 -3.11 -11.79
CA ARG A 226 -4.02 -2.72 -10.50
C ARG A 226 -4.46 -1.25 -10.52
N PHE A 227 -3.61 -0.32 -10.97
CA PHE A 227 -4.00 1.09 -11.08
C PHE A 227 -5.01 1.36 -12.20
N THR A 228 -5.03 0.54 -13.26
CA THR A 228 -6.09 0.60 -14.28
C THR A 228 -7.46 0.31 -13.65
N ALA A 229 -7.53 -0.71 -12.81
CA ALA A 229 -8.76 -1.05 -12.08
C ALA A 229 -9.15 0.05 -11.08
N GLU A 230 -8.20 0.63 -10.37
CA GLU A 230 -8.45 1.73 -9.45
C GLU A 230 -9.02 2.97 -10.15
N VAL A 231 -8.42 3.38 -11.27
CA VAL A 231 -8.93 4.50 -12.08
C VAL A 231 -10.33 4.18 -12.61
N LEU A 232 -10.58 2.93 -13.04
CA LEU A 232 -11.93 2.49 -13.43
C LEU A 232 -12.92 2.65 -12.28
N TYR A 233 -12.57 2.23 -11.06
CA TYR A 233 -13.45 2.36 -9.91
C TYR A 233 -13.75 3.82 -9.57
N TRP A 234 -12.75 4.70 -9.57
CA TRP A 234 -12.96 6.11 -9.26
C TRP A 234 -13.74 6.86 -10.34
N VAL A 235 -13.27 6.78 -11.59
CA VAL A 235 -13.80 7.58 -12.70
C VAL A 235 -15.12 7.04 -13.22
N ALA A 236 -15.29 5.72 -13.29
CA ALA A 236 -16.48 5.11 -13.89
C ALA A 236 -17.56 4.72 -12.87
N LEU A 237 -17.21 4.52 -11.59
CA LEU A 237 -18.17 4.06 -10.57
C LEU A 237 -18.37 5.07 -9.44
N ILE A 238 -17.31 5.44 -8.71
CA ILE A 238 -17.43 6.18 -7.44
C ILE A 238 -17.81 7.64 -7.67
N LEU A 239 -17.05 8.41 -8.47
CA LEU A 239 -17.42 9.81 -8.73
C LEU A 239 -18.78 9.94 -9.44
N PRO A 240 -19.11 9.12 -10.45
CA PRO A 240 -20.46 9.12 -11.03
C PRO A 240 -21.54 8.76 -10.01
N ALA A 241 -21.31 7.80 -9.11
CA ALA A 241 -22.28 7.48 -8.07
C ALA A 241 -22.49 8.65 -7.11
N ILE A 242 -21.42 9.34 -6.68
CA ILE A 242 -21.56 10.53 -5.84
C ILE A 242 -22.38 11.60 -6.57
N TYR A 243 -22.10 11.83 -7.86
CA TYR A 243 -22.83 12.81 -8.68
C TYR A 243 -24.32 12.45 -8.86
N LEU A 244 -24.65 11.17 -9.02
CA LEU A 244 -26.02 10.72 -9.29
C LEU A 244 -26.87 10.57 -8.03
N PHE A 245 -26.26 10.27 -6.88
CA PHE A 245 -26.97 9.91 -5.65
C PHE A 245 -26.82 10.94 -4.52
N THR A 246 -26.07 12.03 -4.72
CA THR A 246 -25.88 13.09 -3.72
C THR A 246 -25.94 14.47 -4.36
N ASP A 247 -26.27 15.50 -3.58
CA ASP A 247 -26.29 16.90 -4.04
C ASP A 247 -24.90 17.56 -4.01
N GLN A 248 -23.83 16.76 -3.97
CA GLN A 248 -22.46 17.26 -3.89
C GLN A 248 -21.98 17.79 -5.25
N PRO A 249 -21.24 18.91 -5.29
CA PRO A 249 -20.79 19.55 -6.54
C PRO A 249 -19.57 18.84 -7.15
N VAL A 250 -19.75 17.59 -7.57
CA VAL A 250 -18.67 16.73 -8.08
C VAL A 250 -18.02 17.34 -9.33
N VAL A 251 -18.83 17.78 -10.29
CA VAL A 251 -18.33 18.27 -11.59
C VAL A 251 -17.58 19.58 -11.39
N GLU A 252 -18.14 20.48 -10.59
CA GLU A 252 -17.54 21.77 -10.27
C GLU A 252 -16.19 21.60 -9.58
N LEU A 253 -16.11 20.71 -8.58
CA LEU A 253 -14.85 20.47 -7.87
C LEU A 253 -13.81 19.83 -8.81
N VAL A 254 -14.20 18.82 -9.60
CA VAL A 254 -13.29 18.19 -10.58
C VAL A 254 -12.76 19.23 -11.58
N VAL A 255 -13.62 20.09 -12.12
CA VAL A 255 -13.22 21.16 -13.04
C VAL A 255 -12.31 22.17 -12.35
N ALA A 256 -12.62 22.58 -11.12
CA ALA A 256 -11.81 23.52 -10.35
C ALA A 256 -10.42 22.95 -9.99
N THR A 257 -10.31 21.62 -9.80
CA THR A 257 -9.03 20.93 -9.61
C THR A 257 -8.11 21.02 -10.83
N PHE A 258 -8.63 21.25 -12.03
CA PHE A 258 -7.82 21.47 -13.24
C PHE A 258 -7.18 22.88 -13.28
N ASN A 259 -6.46 23.24 -12.22
CA ASN A 259 -5.63 24.43 -12.15
C ASN A 259 -4.16 24.07 -11.96
N TRP A 260 -3.28 25.04 -12.21
CA TRP A 260 -1.84 24.79 -12.29
C TRP A 260 -1.19 24.39 -10.98
N ALA A 261 -1.67 24.92 -9.85
CA ALA A 261 -1.16 24.56 -8.53
C ALA A 261 -1.58 23.13 -8.15
N ALA A 262 -2.88 22.84 -8.18
CA ALA A 262 -3.40 21.52 -7.81
C ALA A 262 -2.86 20.41 -8.72
N ILE A 263 -2.89 20.60 -10.05
CA ILE A 263 -2.34 19.62 -10.99
C ILE A 263 -0.82 19.45 -10.82
N GLY A 264 -0.09 20.52 -10.51
CA GLY A 264 1.34 20.46 -10.22
C GLY A 264 1.65 19.51 -9.06
N TRP A 265 0.97 19.69 -7.93
CA TRP A 265 1.13 18.82 -6.76
C TRP A 265 0.63 17.40 -7.02
N LEU A 266 -0.52 17.22 -7.66
CA LEU A 266 -1.07 15.90 -8.00
C LEU A 266 -0.18 15.12 -8.98
N THR A 267 0.48 15.82 -9.91
CA THR A 267 1.46 15.22 -10.82
C THR A 267 2.71 14.79 -10.06
N LEU A 268 3.22 15.62 -9.14
CA LEU A 268 4.36 15.28 -8.30
C LEU A 268 4.04 14.11 -7.36
N ALA A 269 2.85 14.08 -6.78
CA ALA A 269 2.32 12.95 -6.04
C ALA A 269 2.28 11.70 -6.95
N GLY A 270 1.71 11.82 -8.14
CA GLY A 270 1.57 10.74 -9.10
C GLY A 270 2.89 10.10 -9.51
N VAL A 271 3.91 10.88 -9.87
CA VAL A 271 5.22 10.34 -10.30
C VAL A 271 5.94 9.65 -9.15
N THR A 272 5.92 10.27 -7.97
CA THR A 272 6.57 9.75 -6.76
C THR A 272 5.93 8.42 -6.38
N PHE A 273 4.60 8.39 -6.38
CA PHE A 273 3.84 7.22 -5.97
C PHE A 273 3.86 6.10 -7.02
N ALA A 274 3.89 6.42 -8.31
CA ALA A 274 4.09 5.45 -9.37
C ALA A 274 5.40 4.67 -9.19
N PHE A 275 6.53 5.36 -8.98
CA PHE A 275 7.81 4.68 -8.81
C PHE A 275 7.91 3.97 -7.45
N CYS A 276 7.30 4.53 -6.39
CA CYS A 276 7.10 3.84 -5.11
C CYS A 276 6.43 2.48 -5.33
N TYR A 277 5.30 2.45 -6.04
CA TYR A 277 4.53 1.23 -6.26
C TYR A 277 5.21 0.23 -7.19
N VAL A 278 5.94 0.70 -8.21
CA VAL A 278 6.84 -0.15 -9.01
C VAL A 278 7.87 -0.83 -8.10
N SER A 279 8.50 -0.05 -7.23
CA SER A 279 9.51 -0.55 -6.29
C SER A 279 8.91 -1.55 -5.29
N TRP A 280 7.69 -1.27 -4.81
CA TRP A 280 6.97 -2.17 -3.91
C TRP A 280 6.66 -3.51 -4.58
N TYR A 281 6.02 -3.49 -5.76
CA TYR A 281 5.62 -4.70 -6.48
C TYR A 281 6.82 -5.50 -6.98
N LYS A 282 7.94 -4.86 -7.35
CA LYS A 282 9.19 -5.56 -7.69
C LYS A 282 9.84 -6.25 -6.49
N SER A 283 9.65 -5.73 -5.28
CA SER A 283 10.25 -6.34 -4.08
C SER A 283 9.59 -7.69 -3.73
N PHE A 284 8.29 -7.86 -4.01
CA PHE A 284 7.55 -9.04 -3.54
C PHE A 284 8.04 -10.36 -4.14
N PRO A 285 8.28 -10.50 -5.46
CA PRO A 285 8.84 -11.74 -6.01
C PRO A 285 10.28 -12.02 -5.57
N LEU A 286 11.02 -11.00 -5.14
CA LEU A 286 12.45 -11.10 -4.84
C LEU A 286 12.74 -11.47 -3.38
N ILE A 287 11.98 -10.91 -2.44
CA ILE A 287 12.20 -11.10 -0.99
C ILE A 287 10.93 -11.53 -0.24
N GLY A 288 9.80 -11.69 -0.94
CA GLY A 288 8.49 -12.02 -0.36
C GLY A 288 7.71 -10.77 0.09
N VAL A 289 6.38 -10.90 0.11
CA VAL A 289 5.45 -9.81 0.48
C VAL A 289 5.74 -9.30 1.89
N GLY A 290 5.88 -10.20 2.88
CA GLY A 290 6.07 -9.79 4.27
C GLY A 290 7.33 -8.95 4.49
N ARG A 291 8.46 -9.33 3.89
CA ARG A 291 9.71 -8.55 3.99
C ARG A 291 9.65 -7.26 3.19
N GLY A 292 9.09 -7.31 1.97
CA GLY A 292 8.88 -6.10 1.17
C GLY A 292 8.02 -5.09 1.92
N GLN A 293 6.94 -5.55 2.56
CA GLN A 293 6.09 -4.76 3.43
C GLN A 293 6.82 -4.23 4.66
N ALA A 294 7.62 -5.04 5.36
CA ALA A 294 8.34 -4.61 6.56
C ALA A 294 9.32 -3.47 6.28
N ILE A 295 10.10 -3.59 5.20
CA ILE A 295 11.07 -2.59 4.81
C ILE A 295 10.37 -1.35 4.24
N ALA A 296 9.31 -1.54 3.46
CA ALA A 296 8.50 -0.42 2.98
C ALA A 296 7.92 0.41 4.14
N ALA A 297 7.59 -0.19 5.29
CA ALA A 297 7.03 0.50 6.45
C ALA A 297 7.95 1.60 7.01
N LEU A 298 9.25 1.58 6.66
CA LEU A 298 10.16 2.68 6.94
C LEU A 298 9.73 3.99 6.28
N TYR A 299 8.77 3.97 5.35
CA TYR A 299 8.20 5.19 4.79
C TYR A 299 7.67 6.14 5.85
N GLY A 300 7.19 5.64 6.99
CA GLY A 300 6.73 6.49 8.08
C GLY A 300 7.83 7.41 8.60
N LEU A 301 9.07 6.89 8.69
CA LEU A 301 10.24 7.68 9.06
C LEU A 301 10.54 8.75 8.01
N PHE A 302 10.56 8.36 6.74
CA PHE A 302 10.81 9.29 5.63
C PHE A 302 9.71 10.35 5.51
N ALA A 303 8.43 9.97 5.68
CA ALA A 303 7.30 10.88 5.66
C ALA A 303 7.44 11.95 6.75
N VAL A 304 7.76 11.54 8.00
CA VAL A 304 8.00 12.49 9.10
C VAL A 304 9.15 13.43 8.77
N ILE A 305 10.27 12.91 8.28
CA ILE A 305 11.44 13.74 7.94
C ILE A 305 11.07 14.74 6.85
N PHE A 306 10.47 14.28 5.75
CA PHE A 306 10.14 15.16 4.64
C PHE A 306 9.07 16.17 5.00
N LEU A 307 7.98 15.75 5.66
CA LEU A 307 6.97 16.69 6.14
C LEU A 307 7.57 17.72 7.09
N ALA A 308 8.43 17.33 8.03
CA ALA A 308 9.07 18.26 8.95
C ALA A 308 10.00 19.25 8.23
N VAL A 309 10.75 18.80 7.23
CA VAL A 309 11.63 19.67 6.42
C VAL A 309 10.81 20.68 5.61
N PHE A 310 9.72 20.27 4.99
CA PHE A 310 8.91 21.15 4.14
C PHE A 310 7.96 22.06 4.92
N THR A 311 7.44 21.60 6.07
CA THR A 311 6.53 22.39 6.92
C THR A 311 7.26 23.20 8.00
N LEU A 312 8.55 22.92 8.23
CA LEU A 312 9.37 23.44 9.32
C LEU A 312 8.75 23.19 10.72
N LYS A 313 7.93 22.14 10.84
CA LYS A 313 7.25 21.74 12.08
C LYS A 313 7.49 20.26 12.36
N LEU A 314 7.89 19.95 13.60
CA LEU A 314 7.99 18.56 14.03
C LEU A 314 6.59 18.01 14.38
N PRO A 315 6.31 16.73 14.09
CA PRO A 315 5.10 16.07 14.57
C PRO A 315 5.04 16.06 16.10
N GLU A 316 3.83 15.89 16.63
CA GLU A 316 3.61 15.73 18.05
C GLU A 316 4.37 14.51 18.63
N TRP A 317 4.70 14.58 19.93
CA TRP A 317 5.54 13.58 20.58
C TRP A 317 4.95 12.16 20.55
N ASN A 318 3.62 12.04 20.61
CA ASN A 318 2.88 10.78 20.53
C ASN A 318 3.00 10.15 19.15
N PHE A 319 3.02 10.95 18.09
CA PHE A 319 3.28 10.48 16.73
C PHE A 319 4.72 9.96 16.57
N LEU A 320 5.71 10.66 17.14
CA LEU A 320 7.10 10.20 17.13
C LEU A 320 7.29 8.92 17.94
N ALA A 321 6.68 8.82 19.13
CA ALA A 321 6.71 7.61 19.94
C ALA A 321 6.04 6.41 19.23
N GLY A 322 4.88 6.66 18.61
CA GLY A 322 4.18 5.69 17.78
C GLY A 322 5.01 5.18 16.61
N LEU A 323 5.66 6.08 15.87
CA LEU A 323 6.56 5.74 14.77
C LEU A 323 7.69 4.80 15.23
N VAL A 324 8.35 5.12 16.35
CA VAL A 324 9.41 4.26 16.91
C VAL A 324 8.88 2.87 17.22
N LEU A 325 7.72 2.77 17.87
CA LEU A 325 7.08 1.50 18.19
C LEU A 325 6.72 0.71 16.93
N PHE A 326 6.14 1.35 15.92
CA PHE A 326 5.78 0.69 14.67
C PHE A 326 7.00 0.15 13.92
N VAL A 327 8.05 0.95 13.78
CA VAL A 327 9.29 0.52 13.12
C VAL A 327 9.96 -0.61 13.90
N ALA A 328 10.11 -0.46 15.22
CA ALA A 328 10.70 -1.50 16.07
C ALA A 328 9.90 -2.80 16.04
N GLY A 329 8.57 -2.72 16.16
CA GLY A 329 7.68 -3.86 16.09
C GLY A 329 7.74 -4.57 14.74
N GLY A 330 7.78 -3.81 13.64
CA GLY A 330 7.97 -4.34 12.29
C GLY A 330 9.30 -5.10 12.15
N PHE A 331 10.42 -4.55 12.63
CA PHE A 331 11.69 -5.28 12.63
C PHE A 331 11.63 -6.55 13.47
N VAL A 332 11.11 -6.49 14.70
CA VAL A 332 10.97 -7.69 15.55
C VAL A 332 10.15 -8.77 14.86
N MET A 333 9.11 -8.36 14.13
CA MET A 333 8.21 -9.25 13.42
C MET A 333 8.84 -9.94 12.19
N PHE A 334 9.70 -9.25 11.43
CA PHE A 334 10.19 -9.74 10.13
C PHE A 334 11.69 -10.08 10.06
N THR A 335 12.45 -9.84 11.12
CA THR A 335 13.88 -10.21 11.23
C THR A 335 14.13 -11.70 11.51
N GLU A 336 13.14 -12.58 11.32
CA GLU A 336 13.33 -14.03 11.46
C GLU A 336 14.29 -14.58 10.39
N SER A 337 15.26 -15.38 10.85
CA SER A 337 16.46 -15.77 10.12
C SER A 337 16.31 -17.07 9.31
N ASN A 338 16.78 -17.03 8.07
CA ASN A 338 17.52 -18.08 7.34
C ASN A 338 16.83 -19.33 6.76
N GLU A 339 15.52 -19.53 6.81
CA GLU A 339 14.85 -20.54 5.92
C GLU A 339 14.60 -20.01 4.50
N VAL A 340 15.43 -19.08 4.05
CA VAL A 340 15.21 -18.23 2.86
C VAL A 340 15.67 -18.89 1.55
N LEU A 341 16.05 -20.17 1.57
CA LEU A 341 16.63 -20.82 0.40
C LEU A 341 15.74 -21.86 -0.28
N GLU A 342 14.63 -22.30 0.34
CA GLU A 342 13.76 -23.31 -0.29
C GLU A 342 12.35 -22.83 -0.66
N VAL A 343 11.90 -21.66 -0.15
CA VAL A 343 10.55 -21.17 -0.41
C VAL A 343 10.53 -20.12 -1.52
N VAL A 344 11.16 -20.44 -2.66
CA VAL A 344 10.62 -19.97 -3.95
C VAL A 344 9.42 -20.88 -4.23
N ARG A 345 8.39 -20.72 -3.40
CA ARG A 345 7.08 -21.40 -3.42
C ARG A 345 7.18 -22.91 -3.62
N ALA A 346 7.20 -23.64 -2.51
CA ALA A 346 6.76 -25.03 -2.54
C ALA A 346 5.34 -25.04 -3.13
N VAL A 347 5.20 -25.60 -4.34
CA VAL A 347 3.91 -25.93 -4.93
C VAL A 347 3.17 -26.77 -3.90
N SER A 348 1.95 -26.39 -3.51
CA SER A 348 1.17 -27.19 -2.57
C SER A 348 0.97 -28.58 -3.19
N THR A 349 1.71 -29.57 -2.72
CA THR A 349 1.48 -30.98 -3.06
C THR A 349 0.26 -31.47 -2.29
N ASP A 350 -0.89 -30.87 -2.58
CA ASP A 350 -2.18 -31.40 -2.13
C ASP A 350 -2.82 -32.14 -3.30
N ARG A 351 -2.31 -33.35 -3.54
CA ARG A 351 -3.11 -34.45 -4.04
C ARG A 351 -2.97 -35.58 -3.05
N LYS A 352 -3.93 -35.67 -2.12
CA LYS A 352 -4.26 -36.94 -1.46
C LYS A 352 -4.41 -37.99 -2.56
N LYS A 353 -3.44 -38.91 -2.67
CA LYS A 353 -3.64 -40.15 -3.41
C LYS A 353 -4.73 -40.94 -2.66
N PRO A 354 -5.80 -41.39 -3.32
CA PRO A 354 -6.68 -42.39 -2.73
C PRO A 354 -5.86 -43.65 -2.51
N GLY A 355 -5.88 -44.20 -1.29
CA GLY A 355 -5.21 -45.45 -0.97
C GLY A 355 -5.74 -46.58 -1.83
N THR A 356 -4.89 -47.16 -2.65
CA THR A 356 -5.10 -48.48 -3.26
C THR A 356 -4.86 -49.52 -2.17
N ALA A 357 -5.93 -50.01 -1.56
CA ALA A 357 -5.93 -51.26 -0.81
C ALA A 357 -6.56 -52.33 -1.71
N VAL A 358 -5.73 -53.03 -2.50
CA VAL A 358 -6.10 -54.29 -3.14
C VAL A 358 -4.84 -55.16 -3.25
N ASP A 359 -5.03 -56.46 -3.01
CA ASP A 359 -4.13 -57.62 -3.11
C ASP A 359 -3.33 -57.98 -1.82
N ALA A 360 -3.37 -59.21 -1.29
CA ALA A 360 -3.59 -60.50 -1.95
C ALA A 360 -4.24 -61.56 -1.03
N VAL A 361 -5.11 -62.36 -1.65
CA VAL A 361 -5.49 -63.72 -1.25
C VAL A 361 -4.54 -64.70 -1.97
N ASN A 362 -4.27 -65.85 -1.33
CA ASN A 362 -3.56 -67.07 -1.79
C ASN A 362 -2.04 -67.15 -1.54
N SER A 363 -1.66 -67.79 -0.43
CA SER A 363 -1.09 -69.15 -0.38
C SER A 363 -0.80 -69.56 1.06
#